data_AF-A0A3S4X3V1-F1
#
_entry.id   AF-A0A3S4X3V1-F1
#
_cell.length_a   1.000
_cell.length_b   1.000
_cell.length_c   1.000
_cell.angle_alpha   90.00
_cell.angle_beta   90.00
_cell.angle_gamma   90.00
#
_symmetry.space_group_name_H-M   'P 1'
#
loop_
_entity.id
_entity.type
_entity.pdbx_description
1 polymer ?
#
loop_
_entity_poly.entity_id
_entity_poly.type
_entity_poly.pdbx_seq_one_letter_code
_entity_poly.pdbx_strand_id
1 'polypeptide(L)'
;MSNNGDVIKIEPTFDRAGNANYQLISTEKGCNVEQQCVVYPERVIPVIFIPGVMGSNLKGKRKGKSIDIWNLDSPGRIVGSWFGVNANIRKQKLNPKETEVDVSGKVDERDEPFLLQDRRGRGWGSVAYTSYAPFLDWLQNSLNDFDEYQRGERYSLLESVMETETGDVTLSKDEVDLSYRYIYPVFAVGYNWLQSNADSAEYLGKQIDTIINFYQLKGKQCEKVILITHSMGGWLLVTIPRIWEGKKKCWA
;
A
#
# COMPACT_ATOMS: atom_id res chain seq x y z
N MET A 1 33.32 -40.66 -2.74
CA MET A 1 32.29 -40.49 -1.70
C MET A 1 32.02 -39.01 -1.61
N SER A 2 30.77 -38.61 -1.85
CA SER A 2 30.33 -37.23 -2.06
C SER A 2 30.48 -36.40 -0.79
N ASN A 3 31.39 -35.42 -0.80
CA ASN A 3 31.35 -34.31 0.15
C ASN A 3 30.10 -33.50 -0.19
N ASN A 4 28.99 -33.73 0.54
CA ASN A 4 27.95 -32.72 0.63
C ASN A 4 28.61 -31.50 1.28
N GLY A 5 28.90 -30.47 0.48
CA GLY A 5 29.32 -29.19 1.02
C GLY A 5 28.16 -28.59 1.81
N ASP A 6 28.46 -27.95 2.94
CA ASP A 6 27.44 -27.25 3.72
C ASP A 6 26.96 -26.04 2.92
N VAL A 7 25.67 -26.00 2.59
CA VAL A 7 25.02 -24.85 1.95
C VAL A 7 24.49 -23.94 3.05
N ILE A 8 25.01 -22.72 3.12
CA ILE A 8 24.60 -21.69 4.08
C ILE A 8 23.78 -20.64 3.33
N LYS A 9 22.51 -20.51 3.71
CA LYS A 9 21.62 -19.45 3.19
C LYS A 9 21.83 -18.18 3.99
N ILE A 10 22.14 -17.07 3.31
CA ILE A 10 22.40 -15.76 3.90
C ILE A 10 21.27 -14.82 3.51
N GLU A 11 20.48 -14.43 4.50
CA GLU A 11 19.45 -13.41 4.37
C GLU A 11 20.08 -12.01 4.43
N PRO A 12 19.61 -11.05 3.61
CA PRO A 12 20.11 -9.69 3.64
C PRO A 12 19.70 -8.96 4.92
N THR A 13 20.60 -8.11 5.41
CA THR A 13 20.24 -7.00 6.29
C THR A 13 20.07 -5.73 5.45
N PHE A 14 19.31 -4.74 5.92
CA PHE A 14 19.04 -3.53 5.15
C PHE A 14 19.63 -2.29 5.82
N ASP A 15 20.26 -1.42 5.02
CA ASP A 15 20.69 -0.10 5.50
C ASP A 15 19.51 0.90 5.59
N ARG A 16 19.78 2.14 5.99
CA ARG A 16 18.77 3.22 6.07
C ARG A 16 18.24 3.70 4.71
N ALA A 17 18.83 3.25 3.61
CA ALA A 17 18.31 3.46 2.26
C ALA A 17 17.53 2.23 1.75
N GLY A 18 17.57 1.12 2.49
CA GLY A 18 16.96 -0.16 2.13
C GLY A 18 17.77 -0.94 1.10
N ASN A 19 19.08 -0.74 1.05
CA ASN A 19 19.98 -1.56 0.26
C ASN A 19 20.35 -2.81 1.04
N ALA A 20 20.36 -3.95 0.34
CA ALA A 20 20.69 -5.25 0.91
C ALA A 20 22.19 -5.34 1.20
N ASN A 21 22.53 -5.77 2.42
CA ASN A 21 23.87 -6.03 2.89
C ASN A 21 23.96 -7.49 3.33
N TYR A 22 24.88 -8.24 2.75
CA TYR A 22 25.08 -9.65 3.03
C TYR A 22 26.35 -9.83 3.87
N GLN A 23 26.22 -10.48 5.02
CA GLN A 23 27.36 -10.80 5.86
C GLN A 23 27.95 -12.14 5.43
N LEU A 24 29.01 -12.09 4.63
CA LEU A 24 29.72 -13.29 4.19
C LEU A 24 30.64 -13.81 5.29
N ILE A 25 30.69 -15.14 5.42
CA ILE A 25 31.49 -15.84 6.43
C ILE A 25 32.73 -16.40 5.74
N SER A 26 33.91 -16.11 6.28
CA SER A 26 35.15 -16.76 5.82
C SER A 26 35.30 -18.10 6.51
N THR A 27 35.59 -19.16 5.74
CA THR A 27 35.78 -20.52 6.24
C THR A 27 37.23 -20.95 6.12
N GLU A 28 37.63 -21.96 6.89
CA GLU A 28 39.00 -22.48 6.86
C GLU A 28 39.34 -23.08 5.49
N LYS A 29 40.62 -22.99 5.13
CA LYS A 29 41.12 -23.50 3.85
C LYS A 29 40.91 -25.02 3.77
N GLY A 30 40.14 -25.47 2.78
CA GLY A 30 39.82 -26.88 2.56
C GLY A 30 38.37 -27.25 2.88
N CYS A 31 37.60 -26.36 3.50
CA CYS A 31 36.16 -26.51 3.64
C CYS A 31 35.46 -26.22 2.30
N ASN A 32 34.62 -27.15 1.84
CA ASN A 32 33.68 -26.90 0.73
C ASN A 32 32.38 -26.36 1.30
N VAL A 33 32.24 -25.02 1.33
CA VAL A 33 31.03 -24.34 1.79
C VAL A 33 30.48 -23.49 0.66
N GLU A 34 29.19 -23.64 0.37
CA GLU A 34 28.47 -22.81 -0.59
C GLU A 34 27.64 -21.78 0.18
N GLN A 35 27.87 -20.49 -0.06
CA GLN A 35 27.09 -19.41 0.56
C GLN A 35 26.10 -18.84 -0.46
N GLN A 36 24.81 -19.05 -0.23
CA GLN A 36 23.73 -18.58 -1.09
C GLN A 36 23.11 -17.30 -0.51
N CYS A 37 23.30 -16.18 -1.20
CA CYS A 37 22.72 -14.90 -0.82
C CYS A 37 21.32 -14.74 -1.43
N VAL A 38 20.31 -14.48 -0.60
CA VAL A 38 18.94 -14.26 -1.07
C VAL A 38 18.82 -12.88 -1.69
N VAL A 39 18.64 -12.82 -3.01
CA VAL A 39 18.50 -11.55 -3.72
C VAL A 39 17.13 -10.94 -3.46
N TYR A 40 17.12 -9.75 -2.88
CA TYR A 40 15.91 -8.96 -2.71
C TYR A 40 15.67 -8.03 -3.91
N PRO A 41 14.44 -7.87 -4.41
CA PRO A 41 14.20 -7.06 -5.60
C PRO A 41 14.51 -5.57 -5.38
N GLU A 42 15.06 -4.91 -6.40
CA GLU A 42 15.32 -3.46 -6.39
C GLU A 42 14.22 -2.63 -7.05
N ARG A 43 13.28 -3.31 -7.72
CA ARG A 43 12.14 -2.70 -8.41
C ARG A 43 10.95 -2.61 -7.47
N VAL A 44 10.34 -1.44 -7.43
CA VAL A 44 9.22 -1.14 -6.55
C VAL A 44 8.04 -0.70 -7.40
N ILE A 45 6.89 -1.33 -7.19
CA ILE A 45 5.61 -0.91 -7.77
C ILE A 45 4.65 -0.66 -6.60
N PRO A 46 4.51 0.59 -6.14
CA PRO A 46 3.56 0.92 -5.08
C PRO A 46 2.14 0.55 -5.47
N VAL A 47 1.42 -0.09 -4.55
CA VAL A 47 0.00 -0.40 -4.69
C VAL A 47 -0.77 0.59 -3.85
N ILE A 48 -1.57 1.45 -4.47
CA ILE A 48 -2.26 2.55 -3.80
C ILE A 48 -3.74 2.23 -3.72
N PHE A 49 -4.20 1.94 -2.51
CA PHE A 49 -5.59 1.75 -2.19
C PHE A 49 -6.30 3.10 -1.99
N ILE A 50 -7.45 3.25 -2.66
CA ILE A 50 -8.30 4.44 -2.61
C ILE A 50 -9.68 4.00 -2.09
N PRO A 51 -10.12 4.49 -0.92
CA PRO A 51 -11.37 4.06 -0.32
C PRO A 51 -12.60 4.57 -1.09
N GLY A 52 -13.79 4.12 -0.70
CA GLY A 52 -15.06 4.63 -1.22
C GLY A 52 -15.61 5.85 -0.48
N VAL A 53 -16.87 6.19 -0.78
CA VAL A 53 -17.65 7.22 -0.07
C VAL A 53 -17.60 6.96 1.44
N MET A 54 -17.33 8.01 2.23
CA MET A 54 -17.24 7.93 3.69
C MET A 54 -16.18 6.94 4.22
N GLY A 55 -15.32 6.41 3.34
CA GLY A 55 -14.29 5.44 3.70
C GLY A 55 -12.98 6.06 4.19
N SER A 56 -12.88 7.40 4.22
CA SER A 56 -11.72 8.12 4.77
C SER A 56 -12.10 8.82 6.07
N ASN A 57 -11.19 8.81 7.03
CA ASN A 57 -11.34 9.56 8.27
C ASN A 57 -11.19 11.07 7.99
N LEU A 58 -12.02 11.90 8.61
CA LEU A 58 -12.01 13.36 8.48
C LEU A 58 -11.97 14.05 9.85
N LYS A 59 -11.22 15.15 9.91
CA LYS A 59 -11.15 16.08 11.05
C LYS A 59 -11.40 17.51 10.60
N GLY A 60 -11.72 18.38 11.55
CA GLY A 60 -11.90 19.81 11.30
C GLY A 60 -10.57 20.56 11.20
N LYS A 61 -10.48 21.54 10.29
CA LYS A 61 -9.28 22.37 10.04
C LYS A 61 -8.99 23.44 11.11
N ARG A 62 -9.80 23.56 12.17
CA ARG A 62 -9.67 24.68 13.11
C ARG A 62 -8.36 24.60 13.92
N LYS A 63 -7.57 25.68 13.87
CA LYS A 63 -6.33 25.84 14.64
C LYS A 63 -6.59 25.69 16.14
N GLY A 64 -5.96 24.69 16.77
CA GLY A 64 -5.88 24.57 18.24
C GLY A 64 -6.74 23.47 18.88
N LYS A 65 -7.70 22.87 18.18
CA LYS A 65 -8.38 21.64 18.61
C LYS A 65 -8.73 20.78 17.39
N SER A 66 -8.12 19.60 17.26
CA SER A 66 -8.57 18.59 16.31
C SER A 66 -9.97 18.17 16.73
N ILE A 67 -10.97 18.58 15.94
CA ILE A 67 -12.35 18.11 16.14
C ILE A 67 -12.49 16.90 15.24
N ASP A 68 -12.65 15.73 15.84
CA ASP A 68 -13.00 14.52 15.11
C ASP A 68 -14.36 14.72 14.45
N ILE A 69 -14.39 14.70 13.12
CA ILE A 69 -15.63 14.85 12.36
C ILE A 69 -16.14 13.47 11.98
N TRP A 70 -15.29 12.66 11.38
CA TRP A 70 -15.65 11.35 10.86
C TRP A 70 -14.49 10.38 11.11
N ASN A 71 -14.63 9.45 12.03
CA ASN A 71 -13.58 8.47 12.32
C ASN A 71 -14.23 7.09 12.47
N LEU A 72 -13.81 6.14 11.62
CA LEU A 72 -14.32 4.77 11.55
C LEU A 72 -13.38 3.76 12.22
N ASP A 73 -12.69 4.15 13.30
CA ASP A 73 -11.80 3.25 14.03
C ASP A 73 -12.56 2.16 14.81
N SER A 74 -13.79 2.45 15.22
CA SER A 74 -14.68 1.48 15.85
C SER A 74 -16.16 1.83 15.63
N PRO A 75 -17.06 0.83 15.55
CA PRO A 75 -18.49 1.10 15.38
C PRO A 75 -19.08 1.97 16.49
N GLY A 76 -18.63 1.76 17.74
CA GLY A 76 -19.10 2.51 18.91
C GLY A 76 -18.73 4.00 18.89
N ARG A 77 -17.55 4.37 18.36
CA ARG A 77 -17.11 5.77 18.26
C ARG A 77 -17.96 6.57 17.27
N ILE A 78 -18.37 5.96 16.16
CA ILE A 78 -19.25 6.59 15.16
C ILE A 78 -20.64 6.80 15.73
N VAL A 79 -21.22 5.74 16.33
CA VAL A 79 -22.53 5.83 16.98
C VAL A 79 -22.48 6.91 18.05
N GLY A 80 -21.50 6.92 18.95
CA GLY A 80 -21.39 7.94 19.99
C GLY A 80 -21.21 9.38 19.47
N SER A 81 -20.48 9.57 18.37
CA SER A 81 -20.20 10.91 17.82
C SER A 81 -21.33 11.50 16.96
N TRP A 82 -22.23 10.65 16.44
CA TRP A 82 -23.30 11.04 15.53
C TRP A 82 -24.72 10.76 16.05
N PHE A 83 -24.89 9.96 17.09
CA PHE A 83 -26.18 9.70 17.74
C PHE A 83 -26.72 10.99 18.36
N GLY A 84 -27.99 11.30 18.10
CA GLY A 84 -28.65 12.51 18.59
C GLY A 84 -28.19 13.83 17.95
N VAL A 85 -27.20 13.83 17.04
CA VAL A 85 -26.75 15.05 16.34
C VAL A 85 -27.82 15.47 15.33
N ASN A 86 -28.40 16.67 15.50
CA ASN A 86 -29.45 17.21 14.63
C ASN A 86 -28.93 17.67 13.26
N ALA A 87 -29.84 17.85 12.29
CA ALA A 87 -29.51 18.20 10.91
C ALA A 87 -28.65 19.46 10.76
N ASN A 88 -28.89 20.50 11.56
CA ASN A 88 -28.13 21.75 11.51
C ASN A 88 -26.67 21.55 11.91
N ILE A 89 -26.42 20.78 12.98
CA ILE A 89 -25.06 20.47 13.43
C ILE A 89 -24.35 19.57 12.42
N ARG A 90 -25.05 18.58 11.82
CA ARG A 90 -24.48 17.72 10.77
C ARG A 90 -24.03 18.55 9.56
N LYS A 91 -24.86 19.49 9.11
CA LYS A 91 -24.54 20.38 7.99
C LYS A 91 -23.31 21.26 8.27
N GLN A 92 -23.16 21.74 9.49
CA GLN A 92 -21.98 22.54 9.87
C GLN A 92 -20.71 21.69 9.99
N LYS A 93 -20.81 20.48 10.55
CA LYS A 93 -19.68 19.54 10.70
C LYS A 93 -19.19 19.01 9.35
N LEU A 94 -20.10 18.63 8.44
CA LEU A 94 -19.78 18.08 7.12
C LEU A 94 -19.61 19.18 6.07
N ASN A 95 -18.76 20.18 6.37
CA ASN A 95 -18.45 21.24 5.43
C ASN A 95 -17.12 20.93 4.70
N PRO A 96 -17.11 20.72 3.38
CA PRO A 96 -15.91 20.36 2.62
C PRO A 96 -14.76 21.36 2.73
N LYS A 97 -15.05 22.64 3.02
CA LYS A 97 -14.02 23.68 3.17
C LYS A 97 -13.35 23.62 4.53
N GLU A 98 -14.07 23.17 5.56
CA GLU A 98 -13.65 23.14 6.96
C GLU A 98 -13.14 21.77 7.40
N THR A 99 -13.24 20.74 6.55
CA THR A 99 -12.77 19.38 6.82
C THR A 99 -11.52 19.02 6.02
N GLU A 100 -10.69 18.18 6.61
CA GLU A 100 -9.52 17.56 5.97
C GLU A 100 -9.37 16.10 6.38
N VAL A 101 -8.55 15.36 5.65
CA VAL A 101 -8.27 13.94 5.93
C VAL A 101 -7.56 13.83 7.28
N ASP A 102 -8.03 12.92 8.11
CA ASP A 102 -7.41 12.57 9.37
C ASP A 102 -6.54 11.32 9.22
N VAL A 103 -5.22 11.49 9.28
CA VAL A 103 -4.23 10.41 9.20
C VAL A 103 -3.93 9.74 10.55
N SER A 104 -4.55 10.24 11.63
CA SER A 104 -4.28 9.76 12.99
C SER A 104 -5.14 8.56 13.42
N GLY A 105 -5.94 8.00 12.50
CA GLY A 105 -6.77 6.84 12.76
C GLY A 105 -5.99 5.61 13.20
N LYS A 106 -6.73 4.59 13.65
CA LYS A 106 -6.18 3.34 14.16
C LYS A 106 -5.43 2.60 13.04
N VAL A 107 -4.26 2.07 13.37
CA VAL A 107 -3.42 1.24 12.49
C VAL A 107 -2.87 0.10 13.33
N ASP A 108 -2.94 -1.12 12.81
CA ASP A 108 -2.29 -2.28 13.40
C ASP A 108 -0.86 -2.35 12.87
N GLU A 109 0.07 -1.70 13.59
CA GLU A 109 1.48 -1.69 13.24
C GLU A 109 2.08 -3.11 13.34
N ARG A 110 3.02 -3.40 12.43
CA ARG A 110 3.84 -4.61 12.45
C ARG A 110 5.26 -4.23 12.05
N ASP A 111 6.20 -5.10 12.40
CA ASP A 111 7.56 -5.01 11.88
C ASP A 111 7.53 -5.31 10.38
N GLU A 112 7.79 -4.28 9.58
CA GLU A 112 7.83 -4.38 8.12
C GLU A 112 9.29 -4.29 7.66
N PRO A 113 9.69 -5.04 6.62
CA PRO A 113 10.96 -4.83 5.95
C PRO A 113 11.20 -3.35 5.66
N PHE A 114 12.43 -2.86 5.86
CA PHE A 114 12.76 -1.44 5.83
C PHE A 114 12.21 -0.69 4.59
N LEU A 115 12.20 -1.36 3.44
CA LEU A 115 11.72 -0.82 2.16
C LEU A 115 10.21 -0.54 2.12
N LEU A 116 9.43 -1.19 2.97
CA LEU A 116 7.98 -1.04 2.99
C LEU A 116 7.53 0.15 3.83
N GLN A 117 8.37 0.71 4.70
CA GLN A 117 7.98 1.71 5.71
C GLN A 117 6.93 1.19 6.71
N ASP A 118 6.70 1.95 7.79
CA ASP A 118 5.60 1.69 8.71
C ASP A 118 4.22 1.87 8.03
N ARG A 119 3.19 1.22 8.57
CA ARG A 119 1.86 1.21 7.95
C ARG A 119 1.19 2.57 8.05
N ARG A 120 1.43 3.30 9.13
CA ARG A 120 0.93 4.68 9.29
C ARG A 120 1.54 5.66 8.31
N GLY A 121 2.85 5.61 8.06
CA GLY A 121 3.55 6.41 7.07
C GLY A 121 3.08 6.11 5.64
N ARG A 122 2.59 4.89 5.40
CA ARG A 122 1.87 4.51 4.17
C ARG A 122 0.41 4.95 4.12
N GLY A 123 -0.06 5.69 5.12
CA GLY A 123 -1.37 6.33 5.12
C GLY A 123 -2.52 5.44 5.60
N TRP A 124 -2.27 4.27 6.19
CA TRP A 124 -3.34 3.35 6.62
C TRP A 124 -4.28 3.97 7.67
N GLY A 125 -3.79 4.91 8.47
CA GLY A 125 -4.62 5.65 9.43
C GLY A 125 -5.58 6.66 8.80
N SER A 126 -5.46 6.92 7.50
CA SER A 126 -6.34 7.83 6.76
C SER A 126 -7.68 7.22 6.35
N VAL A 127 -7.77 5.89 6.35
CA VAL A 127 -8.95 5.14 5.90
C VAL A 127 -9.69 4.49 7.05
N ALA A 128 -10.94 4.09 6.79
CA ALA A 128 -11.80 3.44 7.77
C ALA A 128 -11.22 2.09 8.21
N TYR A 129 -10.68 2.05 9.43
CA TYR A 129 -10.04 0.86 9.99
C TYR A 129 -10.99 -0.36 9.99
N THR A 130 -12.23 -0.19 10.45
CA THR A 130 -13.21 -1.30 10.55
C THR A 130 -13.56 -1.91 9.20
N SER A 131 -13.36 -1.19 8.09
CA SER A 131 -13.74 -1.62 6.76
C SER A 131 -12.56 -2.13 5.95
N TYR A 132 -11.39 -1.48 6.08
CA TYR A 132 -10.27 -1.72 5.17
C TYR A 132 -9.04 -2.32 5.83
N ALA A 133 -8.88 -2.26 7.16
CA ALA A 133 -7.66 -2.76 7.80
C ALA A 133 -7.39 -4.26 7.53
N PRO A 134 -8.38 -5.18 7.64
CA PRO A 134 -8.13 -6.59 7.32
C PRO A 134 -7.73 -6.82 5.86
N PHE A 135 -8.35 -6.08 4.93
CA PHE A 135 -8.05 -6.18 3.51
C PHE A 135 -6.66 -5.65 3.18
N LEU A 136 -6.26 -4.50 3.75
CA LEU A 136 -4.93 -3.93 3.56
C LEU A 136 -3.84 -4.84 4.15
N ASP A 137 -4.09 -5.44 5.33
CA ASP A 137 -3.18 -6.40 5.94
C ASP A 137 -2.99 -7.64 5.05
N TRP A 138 -4.08 -8.25 4.61
CA TRP A 138 -4.03 -9.37 3.68
C TRP A 138 -3.29 -9.00 2.39
N LEU A 139 -3.66 -7.90 1.73
CA LEU A 139 -3.06 -7.48 0.46
C LEU A 139 -1.55 -7.23 0.60
N GLN A 140 -1.11 -6.59 1.69
CA GLN A 140 0.31 -6.34 1.95
C GLN A 140 1.09 -7.64 2.10
N ASN A 141 0.55 -8.59 2.87
CA ASN A 141 1.21 -9.86 3.15
C ASN A 141 1.23 -10.74 1.90
N SER A 142 0.12 -10.85 1.17
CA SER A 142 0.02 -11.65 -0.06
C SER A 142 0.98 -11.16 -1.14
N LEU A 143 1.09 -9.85 -1.35
CA LEU A 143 1.96 -9.31 -2.41
C LEU A 143 3.46 -9.30 -2.06
N ASN A 144 3.82 -9.50 -0.79
CA ASN A 144 5.22 -9.48 -0.33
C ASN A 144 5.60 -10.77 0.40
N ASP A 145 4.98 -11.90 0.02
CA ASP A 145 5.19 -13.24 0.57
C ASP A 145 6.48 -13.95 0.09
N PHE A 146 7.60 -13.21 -0.01
CA PHE A 146 8.85 -13.72 -0.61
C PHE A 146 9.38 -15.01 0.04
N ASP A 147 9.20 -15.16 1.36
CA ASP A 147 9.64 -16.34 2.12
C ASP A 147 8.76 -17.57 1.88
N GLU A 148 7.55 -17.38 1.34
CA GLU A 148 6.56 -18.42 1.08
C GLU A 148 6.49 -18.77 -0.42
N TYR A 149 7.56 -18.53 -1.18
CA TYR A 149 7.61 -18.93 -2.59
C TYR A 149 7.23 -20.42 -2.75
N GLN A 150 6.32 -20.70 -3.70
CA GLN A 150 5.67 -22.01 -3.94
C GLN A 150 4.56 -22.43 -2.97
N ARG A 151 4.31 -21.69 -1.88
CA ARG A 151 3.31 -22.04 -0.87
C ARG A 151 2.35 -20.90 -0.51
N GLY A 152 2.76 -19.67 -0.80
CA GLY A 152 2.02 -18.45 -0.48
C GLY A 152 0.87 -18.17 -1.45
N GLU A 153 0.14 -17.11 -1.11
CA GLU A 153 -1.05 -16.65 -1.83
C GLU A 153 -0.76 -16.36 -3.30
N ARG A 154 0.41 -15.78 -3.63
CA ARG A 154 0.73 -15.51 -5.05
C ARG A 154 0.92 -16.77 -5.86
N TYR A 155 1.46 -17.83 -5.26
CA TYR A 155 1.70 -19.08 -5.96
C TYR A 155 0.41 -19.90 -6.12
N SER A 156 -0.49 -19.85 -5.13
CA SER A 156 -1.79 -20.54 -5.23
C SER A 156 -2.66 -20.00 -6.36
N LEU A 157 -2.42 -18.78 -6.84
CA LEU A 157 -3.11 -18.20 -8.00
C LEU A 157 -2.87 -18.99 -9.31
N LEU A 158 -1.81 -19.80 -9.40
CA LEU A 158 -1.57 -20.66 -10.57
C LEU A 158 -2.66 -21.72 -10.76
N GLU A 159 -3.30 -22.12 -9.66
CA GLU A 159 -4.39 -23.10 -9.66
C GLU A 159 -5.77 -22.42 -9.71
N SER A 160 -5.79 -21.09 -9.65
CA SER A 160 -7.03 -20.32 -9.67
C SER A 160 -7.49 -20.03 -11.09
N VAL A 161 -8.76 -20.30 -11.35
CA VAL A 161 -9.46 -19.84 -12.55
C VAL A 161 -10.37 -18.70 -12.12
N MET A 162 -10.12 -17.51 -12.67
CA MET A 162 -11.05 -16.40 -12.51
C MET A 162 -12.03 -16.40 -13.67
N GLU A 163 -13.29 -16.73 -13.37
CA GLU A 163 -14.40 -16.55 -14.29
C GLU A 163 -14.64 -15.04 -14.47
N THR A 164 -14.47 -14.54 -15.70
CA THR A 164 -14.74 -13.13 -16.03
C THR A 164 -15.75 -13.03 -17.16
N GLU A 165 -16.43 -11.88 -17.27
CA GLU A 165 -17.39 -11.61 -18.34
C GLU A 165 -16.77 -11.72 -19.75
N THR A 166 -15.45 -11.58 -19.86
CA THR A 166 -14.68 -11.65 -21.11
C THR A 166 -14.01 -13.00 -21.36
N GLY A 167 -14.27 -13.99 -20.51
CA GLY A 167 -13.67 -15.33 -20.55
C GLY A 167 -12.75 -15.61 -19.37
N ASP A 168 -12.47 -16.89 -19.15
CA ASP A 168 -11.68 -17.34 -18.00
C ASP A 168 -10.23 -16.86 -18.11
N VAL A 169 -9.74 -16.23 -17.05
CA VAL A 169 -8.35 -15.77 -16.93
C VAL A 169 -7.62 -16.69 -15.98
N THR A 170 -6.46 -17.19 -16.43
CA THR A 170 -5.52 -17.97 -15.62
C THR A 170 -4.16 -17.31 -15.69
N LEU A 171 -3.43 -17.33 -14.58
CA LEU A 171 -2.06 -16.82 -14.54
C LEU A 171 -1.08 -17.93 -14.92
N SER A 172 -0.13 -17.60 -15.78
CA SER A 172 0.97 -18.49 -16.09
C SER A 172 2.03 -18.46 -14.97
N LYS A 173 2.84 -19.53 -14.91
CA LYS A 173 3.98 -19.60 -13.99
C LYS A 173 4.95 -18.43 -14.17
N ASP A 174 5.23 -18.06 -15.42
CA ASP A 174 6.16 -16.96 -15.72
C ASP A 174 5.63 -15.61 -15.22
N GLU A 175 4.31 -15.37 -15.25
CA GLU A 175 3.69 -14.15 -14.72
C GLU A 175 3.75 -14.11 -13.19
N VAL A 176 3.47 -15.23 -12.52
CA VAL A 176 3.59 -15.32 -11.06
C VAL A 176 5.05 -15.16 -10.64
N ASP A 177 5.99 -15.85 -11.28
CA ASP A 177 7.42 -15.74 -11.03
C ASP A 177 7.93 -14.30 -11.29
N LEU A 178 7.38 -13.60 -12.29
CA LEU A 178 7.69 -12.19 -12.55
C LEU A 178 7.27 -11.30 -11.37
N SER A 179 6.15 -11.58 -10.71
CA SER A 179 5.70 -10.80 -9.55
C SER A 179 6.72 -10.84 -8.40
N TYR A 180 7.45 -11.94 -8.21
CA TYR A 180 8.50 -12.04 -7.19
C TYR A 180 9.73 -11.18 -7.48
N ARG A 181 9.82 -10.57 -8.67
CA ARG A 181 10.89 -9.62 -9.06
C ARG A 181 10.58 -8.17 -8.71
N TYR A 182 9.49 -7.90 -8.01
CA TYR A 182 9.06 -6.57 -7.60
C TYR A 182 8.65 -6.56 -6.13
N ILE A 183 8.85 -5.42 -5.47
CA ILE A 183 8.28 -5.12 -4.15
C ILE A 183 7.01 -4.31 -4.33
N TYR A 184 5.95 -4.69 -3.62
CA TYR A 184 4.64 -4.06 -3.71
C TYR A 184 4.22 -3.42 -2.38
N PRO A 185 4.79 -2.25 -2.02
CA PRO A 185 4.36 -1.55 -0.83
C PRO A 185 2.92 -1.07 -0.99
N VAL A 186 2.03 -1.53 -0.10
CA VAL A 186 0.62 -1.14 -0.09
C VAL A 186 0.42 0.16 0.67
N PHE A 187 0.03 1.22 -0.03
CA PHE A 187 -0.35 2.52 0.50
C PHE A 187 -1.88 2.63 0.58
N ALA A 188 -2.37 3.45 1.50
CA ALA A 188 -3.77 3.86 1.54
C ALA A 188 -3.85 5.38 1.48
N VAL A 189 -4.58 5.91 0.50
CA VAL A 189 -4.75 7.35 0.30
C VAL A 189 -6.21 7.71 0.55
N GLY A 190 -6.51 8.07 1.80
CA GLY A 190 -7.77 8.71 2.16
C GLY A 190 -7.88 10.08 1.50
N TYR A 191 -9.11 10.46 1.12
CA TYR A 191 -9.42 11.75 0.51
C TYR A 191 -10.64 12.38 1.18
N ASN A 192 -10.78 13.70 1.02
CA ASN A 192 -11.96 14.39 1.53
C ASN A 192 -13.16 14.10 0.62
N TRP A 193 -13.92 13.07 0.95
CA TRP A 193 -15.09 12.63 0.20
C TRP A 193 -16.27 13.63 0.20
N LEU A 194 -16.16 14.76 0.92
CA LEU A 194 -17.10 15.89 0.82
C LEU A 194 -16.75 16.87 -0.32
N GLN A 195 -15.50 16.86 -0.80
CA GLN A 195 -15.01 17.77 -1.84
C GLN A 195 -15.34 17.25 -3.25
N SER A 196 -15.02 18.06 -4.26
CA SER A 196 -15.16 17.63 -5.65
C SER A 196 -14.19 16.49 -5.96
N ASN A 197 -14.58 15.61 -6.88
CA ASN A 197 -13.70 14.55 -7.37
C ASN A 197 -12.47 15.12 -8.11
N ALA A 198 -12.58 16.31 -8.70
CA ALA A 198 -11.45 16.97 -9.36
C ALA A 198 -10.37 17.38 -8.35
N ASP A 199 -10.76 18.01 -7.23
CA ASP A 199 -9.81 18.38 -6.17
C ASP A 199 -9.17 17.14 -5.54
N SER A 200 -9.98 16.10 -5.33
CA SER A 200 -9.52 14.82 -4.77
C SER A 200 -8.56 14.08 -5.72
N ALA A 201 -8.78 14.16 -7.03
CA ALA A 201 -7.90 13.61 -8.05
C ALA A 201 -6.55 14.37 -8.11
N GLU A 202 -6.57 15.70 -8.00
CA GLU A 202 -5.33 16.49 -7.93
C GLU A 202 -4.52 16.16 -6.67
N TYR A 203 -5.19 16.02 -5.52
CA TYR A 203 -4.57 15.59 -4.27
C TYR A 203 -3.93 14.20 -4.42
N LEU A 204 -4.66 13.23 -4.95
CA LEU A 204 -4.15 11.87 -5.18
C LEU A 204 -2.94 11.87 -6.12
N GLY A 205 -2.95 12.66 -7.19
CA GLY A 205 -1.79 12.83 -8.08
C GLY A 205 -0.52 13.31 -7.34
N LYS A 206 -0.66 14.29 -6.45
CA LYS A 206 0.46 14.78 -5.61
C LYS A 206 0.98 13.70 -4.65
N GLN A 207 0.08 12.88 -4.09
CA GLN A 207 0.47 11.77 -3.23
C GLN A 207 1.25 10.70 -4.02
N ILE A 208 0.79 10.34 -5.23
CA ILE A 208 1.48 9.42 -6.13
C ILE A 208 2.89 9.92 -6.46
N ASP A 209 3.02 11.18 -6.88
CA ASP A 209 4.33 11.79 -7.17
C ASP A 209 5.26 11.74 -5.95
N THR A 210 4.73 12.01 -4.75
CA THR A 210 5.50 11.96 -3.50
C THR A 210 6.00 10.55 -3.20
N ILE A 211 5.15 9.53 -3.37
CA ILE A 211 5.50 8.12 -3.15
C ILE A 211 6.58 7.67 -4.13
N ILE A 212 6.42 7.98 -5.43
CA ILE A 212 7.41 7.64 -6.45
C ILE A 212 8.75 8.30 -6.14
N ASN A 213 8.75 9.60 -5.84
CA ASN A 213 9.96 10.35 -5.52
C ASN A 213 10.67 9.80 -4.27
N PHE A 214 9.92 9.37 -3.25
CA PHE A 214 10.49 8.76 -2.05
C PHE A 214 11.35 7.54 -2.40
N TYR A 215 10.86 6.64 -3.25
CA TYR A 215 11.59 5.43 -3.65
C TYR A 215 12.77 5.74 -4.58
N GLN A 216 12.58 6.67 -5.53
CA GLN A 216 13.66 7.09 -6.43
C GLN A 216 14.82 7.75 -5.69
N LEU A 217 14.54 8.60 -4.69
CA LEU A 217 15.57 9.23 -3.84
C LEU A 217 16.37 8.20 -3.02
N LYS A 218 15.81 7.02 -2.78
CA LYS A 218 16.48 5.89 -2.14
C LYS A 218 17.19 4.95 -3.14
N GLY A 219 17.27 5.35 -4.42
CA GLY A 219 17.94 4.58 -5.47
C GLY A 219 17.14 3.39 -5.98
N LYS A 220 15.82 3.31 -5.70
CA LYS A 220 14.98 2.22 -6.18
C LYS A 220 14.37 2.53 -7.54
N GLN A 221 14.18 1.49 -8.35
CA GLN A 221 13.48 1.60 -9.64
C GLN A 221 11.97 1.63 -9.38
N CYS A 222 11.42 2.84 -9.26
CA CYS A 222 10.00 3.08 -9.06
C CYS A 222 9.50 4.03 -10.14
N GLU A 223 8.84 3.47 -11.16
CA GLU A 223 8.29 4.24 -12.27
C GLU A 223 6.78 4.27 -12.19
N LYS A 224 6.13 3.11 -12.04
CA LYS A 224 4.68 2.96 -12.09
C LYS A 224 4.08 2.65 -10.73
N VAL A 225 2.78 2.86 -10.62
CA VAL A 225 1.96 2.46 -9.47
C VAL A 225 0.77 1.63 -9.93
N ILE A 226 0.28 0.74 -9.07
CA ILE A 226 -0.99 0.03 -9.25
C ILE A 226 -2.02 0.75 -8.38
N LEU A 227 -3.18 1.08 -8.95
CA LEU A 227 -4.26 1.73 -8.21
C LEU A 227 -5.38 0.71 -7.96
N ILE A 228 -5.80 0.58 -6.70
CA ILE A 228 -6.92 -0.26 -6.30
C ILE A 228 -7.97 0.65 -5.67
N THR A 229 -9.19 0.62 -6.19
CA THR A 229 -10.29 1.46 -5.70
C THR A 229 -11.42 0.64 -5.14
N HIS A 230 -12.11 1.17 -4.15
CA HIS A 230 -13.40 0.66 -3.69
C HIS A 230 -14.53 1.66 -4.01
N SER A 231 -15.63 1.18 -4.59
CA SER A 231 -16.85 1.97 -4.84
C SER A 231 -16.57 3.33 -5.54
N MET A 232 -16.99 4.46 -4.95
CA MET A 232 -16.82 5.79 -5.56
C MET A 232 -15.36 6.20 -5.77
N GLY A 233 -14.40 5.53 -5.13
CA GLY A 233 -12.98 5.71 -5.42
C GLY A 233 -12.66 5.52 -6.91
N GLY A 234 -13.44 4.69 -7.62
CA GLY A 234 -13.30 4.50 -9.07
C GLY A 234 -13.54 5.77 -9.91
N TRP A 235 -14.32 6.75 -9.44
CA TRP A 235 -14.52 8.01 -10.17
C TRP A 235 -13.31 8.93 -10.11
N LEU A 236 -12.51 8.82 -9.04
CA LEU A 236 -11.23 9.52 -8.95
C LEU A 236 -10.27 9.00 -10.03
N LEU A 237 -10.27 7.68 -10.27
CA LEU A 237 -9.46 7.09 -11.35
C LEU A 237 -9.80 7.62 -12.73
N VAL A 238 -11.08 7.77 -13.08
CA VAL A 238 -11.48 8.28 -14.41
C VAL A 238 -11.04 9.74 -14.60
N THR A 239 -10.89 10.49 -13.50
CA THR A 239 -10.56 11.92 -13.53
C THR A 239 -9.04 12.17 -13.62
N ILE A 240 -8.21 11.29 -13.05
CA ILE A 240 -6.74 11.46 -13.01
C ILE A 240 -6.10 11.49 -14.41
N PRO A 241 -6.32 10.51 -15.32
CA PRO A 241 -5.77 10.53 -16.66
C PRO A 241 -6.16 11.80 -17.43
N ARG A 242 -7.41 12.28 -17.28
CA ARG A 242 -7.88 13.53 -17.92
C ARG A 242 -7.14 14.78 -17.44
N ILE A 243 -6.76 14.84 -16.17
CA ILE A 243 -5.98 15.96 -15.61
C ILE A 243 -4.50 15.85 -16.02
N TRP A 244 -3.98 14.63 -16.16
CA TRP A 244 -2.56 14.36 -16.49
C TRP A 244 -2.25 14.28 -17.99
N GLU A 245 -3.22 14.00 -18.86
CA GLU A 245 -3.11 14.17 -20.31
C GLU A 245 -2.86 15.64 -20.68
N GLY A 246 -3.47 16.59 -19.96
CA GLY A 246 -3.16 18.02 -20.06
C GLY A 246 -1.74 18.39 -19.60
N LYS A 247 -1.04 17.47 -18.93
CA LYS A 247 0.34 17.61 -18.42
C LYS A 247 1.28 16.52 -18.96
N LYS A 248 1.12 16.03 -20.20
CA LYS A 248 2.05 15.09 -20.88
C LYS A 248 2.69 14.03 -19.96
N LYS A 249 1.91 13.33 -19.15
CA LYS A 249 2.36 12.12 -18.44
C LYS A 249 1.29 11.03 -18.65
N CYS A 250 1.42 10.30 -19.74
CA CYS A 250 0.60 9.12 -19.99
C CYS A 250 1.25 7.94 -19.26
N TRP A 251 0.47 7.29 -18.40
CA TRP A 251 0.80 5.98 -17.84
C TRP A 251 0.02 4.95 -18.65
N ALA A 252 0.75 4.07 -19.34
CA ALA A 252 0.23 2.86 -19.98
C ALA A 252 0.67 1.65 -19.15
#